data_AF-A0A7S0R4S7-F1
#
_entry.id   AF-A0A7S0R4S7-F1
#
_cell.length_a   1.000
_cell.length_b   1.000
_cell.length_c   1.000
_cell.angle_alpha   90.00
_cell.angle_beta   90.00
_cell.angle_gamma   90.00
#
_symmetry.space_group_name_H-M   'P 1'
#
loop_
_entity.id
_entity.type
_entity.pdbx_description
1 polymer ?
#
loop_
_entity_poly.entity_id
_entity_poly.type
_entity_poly.pdbx_seq_one_letter_code
_entity_poly.pdbx_strand_id
1 'polypeptide(L)'
;KLYKFTKEDKYMFWSATSNVLMGIHSEDEAAKERYLKLAEALVKRSCLADPTKAKEETILLLLDILARQGKPKDALELLQGPLGEAMSIPAELSRSKARLLQELGEHEPARKHYLEILEQLPDDWDAVCGALDTLLPYSTAADPPETATAPTEAELTSALKAADELVDQLKAWQAGNAKWKRLRGPSLAAVEVAMRRLRVAARGASVPPADGDAVEGAAASGPVVGLASAVLTYWKQLGHTASCAA
;
A
#
# COMPACT_ATOMS: atom_id res chain seq x y z
N LYS A 1 -8.02 18.37 -28.53
CA LYS A 1 -8.10 19.56 -29.42
C LYS A 1 -7.77 20.84 -28.66
N LEU A 2 -8.42 21.10 -27.52
CA LEU A 2 -8.16 22.28 -26.65
C LEU A 2 -6.68 22.51 -26.35
N TYR A 3 -5.95 21.50 -25.86
CA TYR A 3 -4.51 21.63 -25.59
C TYR A 3 -3.69 22.08 -26.81
N LYS A 4 -4.05 21.67 -28.03
CA LYS A 4 -3.33 22.09 -29.25
C LYS A 4 -3.50 23.59 -29.52
N PHE A 5 -4.64 24.17 -29.16
CA PHE A 5 -4.97 25.58 -29.35
C PHE A 5 -4.41 26.46 -28.22
N THR A 6 -4.57 26.06 -26.97
CA THR A 6 -4.24 26.90 -25.81
C THR A 6 -2.84 26.67 -25.27
N LYS A 7 -2.25 25.50 -25.51
CA LYS A 7 -0.94 25.08 -24.96
C LYS A 7 -0.86 25.10 -23.42
N GLU A 8 -2.00 25.14 -22.73
CA GLU A 8 -2.02 25.13 -21.27
C GLU A 8 -1.99 23.70 -20.71
N ASP A 9 -1.17 23.48 -19.67
CA ASP A 9 -0.94 22.17 -19.05
C ASP A 9 -2.22 21.50 -18.54
N LYS A 10 -3.19 22.29 -18.05
CA LYS A 10 -4.45 21.75 -17.53
C LYS A 10 -5.24 20.94 -18.57
N TYR A 11 -5.22 21.36 -19.83
CA TYR A 11 -5.90 20.63 -20.91
C TYR A 11 -5.10 19.43 -21.38
N MET A 12 -3.77 19.44 -21.21
CA MET A 12 -2.94 18.24 -21.40
C MET A 12 -3.29 17.22 -20.33
N PHE A 13 -3.29 17.63 -19.06
CA PHE A 13 -3.62 16.77 -17.93
C PHE A 13 -5.00 16.13 -18.11
N TRP A 14 -6.05 16.93 -18.38
CA TRP A 14 -7.38 16.39 -18.67
C TRP A 14 -7.39 15.39 -19.83
N SER A 15 -6.67 15.69 -20.91
CA SER A 15 -6.56 14.78 -22.05
C SER A 15 -5.85 13.48 -21.67
N ALA A 16 -4.81 13.53 -20.85
CA ALA A 16 -4.09 12.35 -20.38
C ALA A 16 -4.99 11.52 -19.45
N THR A 17 -5.64 12.13 -18.47
CA THR A 17 -6.56 11.46 -17.55
C THR A 17 -7.73 10.81 -18.30
N SER A 18 -8.32 11.48 -19.30
CA SER A 18 -9.36 10.86 -20.13
C SER A 18 -8.85 9.61 -20.86
N ASN A 19 -7.61 9.63 -21.39
CA ASN A 19 -7.03 8.44 -22.02
C ASN A 19 -6.83 7.31 -20.98
N VAL A 20 -6.32 7.62 -19.79
CA VAL A 20 -6.18 6.63 -18.71
C VAL A 20 -7.53 6.02 -18.36
N LEU A 21 -8.57 6.85 -18.17
CA LEU A 21 -9.93 6.38 -17.89
C LEU A 21 -10.48 5.49 -19.02
N MET A 22 -10.31 5.89 -20.28
CA MET A 22 -10.72 5.07 -21.42
C MET A 22 -9.96 3.74 -21.47
N GLY A 23 -8.67 3.74 -21.12
CA GLY A 23 -7.87 2.52 -21.04
C GLY A 23 -8.34 1.58 -19.93
N ILE A 24 -8.67 2.11 -18.75
CA ILE A 24 -9.18 1.32 -17.61
C ILE A 24 -10.54 0.67 -17.93
N HIS A 25 -11.41 1.37 -18.65
CA HIS A 25 -12.77 0.87 -18.99
C HIS A 25 -12.80 0.07 -20.29
N SER A 26 -11.69 -0.07 -21.00
CA SER A 26 -11.66 -0.83 -22.24
C SER A 26 -11.57 -2.32 -21.95
N GLU A 27 -12.49 -3.10 -22.51
CA GLU A 27 -12.45 -4.57 -22.46
C GLU A 27 -11.38 -5.14 -23.41
N ASP A 28 -10.94 -4.36 -24.40
CA ASP A 28 -9.89 -4.74 -25.34
C ASP A 28 -8.51 -4.31 -24.81
N GLU A 29 -7.69 -5.30 -24.43
CA GLU A 29 -6.32 -5.05 -23.95
C GLU A 29 -5.45 -4.29 -24.96
N ALA A 30 -5.65 -4.49 -26.27
CA ALA A 30 -4.91 -3.75 -27.28
C ALA A 30 -5.34 -2.27 -27.33
N ALA A 31 -6.60 -1.97 -27.08
CA ALA A 31 -7.09 -0.59 -26.97
C ALA A 31 -6.60 0.06 -25.66
N LYS A 32 -6.64 -0.66 -24.54
CA LYS A 32 -6.08 -0.23 -23.26
C LYS A 32 -4.60 0.15 -23.37
N GLU A 33 -3.78 -0.72 -23.97
CA GLU A 33 -2.36 -0.43 -24.18
C GLU A 33 -2.15 0.82 -25.04
N ARG A 34 -2.94 1.01 -26.11
CA ARG A 34 -2.86 2.21 -26.97
C ARG A 34 -3.21 3.48 -26.20
N TYR A 35 -4.27 3.46 -25.39
CA TYR A 35 -4.66 4.62 -24.59
C TYR A 35 -3.61 4.98 -23.55
N LEU A 36 -3.04 3.98 -22.86
CA LEU A 36 -1.98 4.21 -21.87
C LEU A 36 -0.70 4.75 -22.51
N LYS A 37 -0.28 4.22 -23.67
CA LYS A 37 0.88 4.75 -24.42
C LYS A 37 0.66 6.20 -24.87
N LEU A 38 -0.55 6.54 -25.30
CA LEU A 38 -0.89 7.91 -25.68
C LEU A 38 -0.83 8.85 -24.47
N ALA A 39 -1.35 8.42 -23.31
CA ALA A 39 -1.29 9.17 -22.06
C ALA A 39 0.17 9.38 -21.62
N GLU A 40 1.00 8.33 -21.63
CA GLU A 40 2.43 8.43 -21.30
C GLU A 40 3.12 9.47 -22.17
N ALA A 41 2.97 9.39 -23.49
CA ALA A 41 3.63 10.31 -24.41
C ALA A 41 3.26 11.78 -24.17
N LEU A 42 2.01 12.05 -23.79
CA LEU A 42 1.54 13.40 -23.47
C LEU A 42 2.17 13.93 -22.19
N VAL A 43 2.11 13.13 -21.11
CA VAL A 43 2.55 13.52 -19.78
C VAL A 43 4.07 13.58 -19.70
N LYS A 44 4.77 12.56 -20.23
CA LYS A 44 6.23 12.46 -20.25
C LYS A 44 6.85 13.65 -20.97
N ARG A 45 6.28 14.08 -22.10
CA ARG A 45 6.74 15.29 -22.80
C ARG A 45 6.59 16.54 -21.93
N SER A 46 5.51 16.64 -21.15
CA SER A 46 5.29 17.79 -20.26
C SER A 46 6.27 17.80 -19.10
N CYS A 47 6.46 16.65 -18.43
CA CYS A 47 7.36 16.53 -17.29
C CYS A 47 8.82 16.72 -17.69
N LEU A 48 9.25 16.15 -18.81
CA LEU A 48 10.64 16.20 -19.24
C LEU A 48 11.04 17.52 -19.93
N ALA A 49 10.07 18.37 -20.29
CA ALA A 49 10.38 19.69 -20.87
C ALA A 49 11.02 20.65 -19.84
N ASP A 50 10.55 20.63 -18.60
CA ASP A 50 11.17 21.32 -17.46
C ASP A 50 10.95 20.48 -16.19
N PRO A 51 11.83 19.50 -15.92
CA PRO A 51 11.67 18.56 -14.80
C PRO A 51 11.54 19.24 -13.44
N THR A 52 12.25 20.35 -13.25
CA THR A 52 12.28 21.10 -11.97
C THR A 52 10.99 21.87 -11.68
N LYS A 53 10.18 22.13 -12.70
CA LYS A 53 8.87 22.80 -12.58
C LYS A 53 7.69 21.89 -12.84
N ALA A 54 7.95 20.59 -13.03
CA ALA A 54 6.89 19.62 -13.24
C ALA A 54 5.96 19.61 -12.02
N LYS A 55 4.66 19.79 -12.26
CA LYS A 55 3.67 19.78 -11.18
C LYS A 55 3.57 18.38 -10.60
N GLU A 56 3.49 18.30 -9.27
CA GLU A 56 3.42 17.04 -8.53
C GLU A 56 2.30 16.11 -9.02
N GLU A 57 1.09 16.64 -9.24
CA GLU A 57 -0.04 15.89 -9.80
C GLU A 57 0.27 15.25 -11.16
N THR A 58 1.07 15.94 -11.99
CA THR A 58 1.45 15.46 -13.32
C THR A 58 2.51 14.37 -13.23
N ILE A 59 3.43 14.48 -12.26
CA ILE A 59 4.40 13.42 -11.93
C ILE A 59 3.65 12.19 -11.43
N LEU A 60 2.74 12.33 -10.46
CA LEU A 60 1.95 11.22 -9.93
C LEU A 60 1.14 10.50 -11.02
N LEU A 61 0.54 11.26 -11.94
CA LEU A 61 -0.15 10.69 -13.09
C LEU A 61 0.81 9.89 -14.00
N LEU A 62 2.03 10.38 -14.24
CA LEU A 62 3.02 9.64 -15.03
C LEU A 62 3.40 8.31 -14.36
N LEU A 63 3.59 8.31 -13.05
CA LEU A 63 3.93 7.11 -12.29
C LEU A 63 2.80 6.07 -12.35
N ASP A 64 1.54 6.48 -12.13
CA ASP A 64 0.37 5.60 -12.24
C ASP A 64 0.24 5.01 -13.66
N ILE A 65 0.48 5.82 -14.71
CA ILE A 65 0.48 5.34 -16.10
C ILE A 65 1.55 4.27 -16.31
N LEU A 66 2.78 4.49 -15.82
CA LEU A 66 3.89 3.56 -15.98
C LEU A 66 3.66 2.25 -15.20
N ALA A 67 3.18 2.34 -13.96
CA ALA A 67 2.80 1.18 -13.15
C ALA A 67 1.73 0.32 -13.87
N ARG A 68 0.67 0.95 -14.40
CA ARG A 68 -0.38 0.27 -15.19
C ARG A 68 0.12 -0.37 -16.48
N GLN A 69 1.22 0.10 -17.04
CA GLN A 69 1.87 -0.50 -18.20
C GLN A 69 2.86 -1.62 -17.83
N GLY A 70 2.99 -1.97 -16.56
CA GLY A 70 3.97 -2.95 -16.09
C GLY A 70 5.41 -2.44 -16.14
N LYS A 71 5.61 -1.12 -16.02
CA LYS A 71 6.94 -0.47 -16.02
C LYS A 71 7.27 0.23 -14.68
N PRO A 72 7.13 -0.42 -13.51
CA PRO A 72 7.47 0.20 -12.23
C PRO A 72 8.97 0.56 -12.09
N LYS A 73 9.86 -0.16 -12.78
CA LYS A 73 11.31 0.16 -12.82
C LYS A 73 11.56 1.53 -13.44
N ASP A 74 11.02 1.77 -14.63
CA ASP A 74 11.14 3.05 -15.34
C ASP A 74 10.59 4.20 -14.50
N ALA A 75 9.47 3.98 -13.79
CA ALA A 75 8.88 4.97 -12.89
C ALA A 75 9.79 5.30 -11.70
N LEU A 76 10.44 4.28 -11.12
CA LEU A 76 11.36 4.46 -10.01
C LEU A 76 12.63 5.22 -10.43
N GLU A 77 13.18 4.93 -11.61
CA GLU A 77 14.33 5.66 -12.17
C GLU A 77 14.01 7.16 -12.38
N LEU A 78 12.80 7.47 -12.86
CA LEU A 78 12.35 8.87 -12.99
C LEU A 78 12.30 9.60 -11.64
N LEU A 79 11.86 8.92 -10.58
CA LEU A 79 11.82 9.48 -9.21
C LEU A 79 13.20 9.59 -8.54
N GLN A 80 14.19 8.84 -9.00
CA GLN A 80 15.58 9.00 -8.54
C GLN A 80 16.29 10.16 -9.24
N GLY A 81 15.71 10.69 -10.33
CA GLY A 81 16.21 11.85 -11.06
C GLY A 81 15.54 13.17 -10.67
N PRO A 82 15.59 14.18 -11.55
CA PRO A 82 15.15 15.55 -11.25
C PRO A 82 13.64 15.68 -11.03
N LEU A 83 12.83 14.71 -11.47
CA LEU A 83 11.39 14.71 -11.17
C LEU A 83 11.11 14.39 -9.70
N GLY A 84 11.94 13.58 -9.04
CA GLY A 84 11.83 13.36 -7.60
C GLY A 84 12.14 14.62 -6.80
N GLU A 85 13.10 15.42 -7.24
CA GLU A 85 13.45 16.70 -6.61
C GLU A 85 12.34 17.76 -6.75
N ALA A 86 11.51 17.66 -7.79
CA ALA A 86 10.36 18.54 -8.01
C ALA A 86 9.16 18.21 -7.12
N MET A 87 9.13 17.03 -6.46
CA MET A 87 8.07 16.69 -5.52
C MET A 87 8.21 17.49 -4.23
N SER A 88 7.17 18.25 -3.89
CA SER A 88 7.19 19.18 -2.78
C SER A 88 6.87 18.52 -1.44
N ILE A 89 6.17 17.38 -1.47
CA ILE A 89 5.71 16.65 -0.30
C ILE A 89 6.61 15.41 -0.10
N PRO A 90 7.52 15.39 0.89
CA PRO A 90 8.44 14.28 1.11
C PRO A 90 7.73 12.96 1.37
N ALA A 91 6.62 12.99 2.12
CA ALA A 91 5.82 11.80 2.40
C ALA A 91 5.23 11.17 1.13
N GLU A 92 4.83 11.98 0.16
CA GLU A 92 4.28 11.49 -1.11
C GLU A 92 5.38 10.92 -2.03
N LEU A 93 6.57 11.51 -2.01
CA LEU A 93 7.75 10.95 -2.67
C LEU A 93 8.11 9.58 -2.09
N SER A 94 8.22 9.46 -0.75
CA SER A 94 8.50 8.18 -0.09
C SER A 94 7.41 7.16 -0.35
N ARG A 95 6.13 7.56 -0.34
CA ARG A 95 4.99 6.68 -0.64
C ARG A 95 5.07 6.14 -2.07
N SER A 96 5.34 7.02 -3.03
CA SER A 96 5.46 6.65 -4.44
C SER A 96 6.61 5.66 -4.66
N LYS A 97 7.78 5.90 -4.03
CA LYS A 97 8.92 4.96 -4.07
C LYS A 97 8.58 3.62 -3.44
N ALA A 98 7.93 3.64 -2.28
CA ALA A 98 7.56 2.43 -1.55
C ALA A 98 6.62 1.52 -2.37
N ARG A 99 5.57 2.09 -2.97
CA ARG A 99 4.61 1.36 -3.82
C ARG A 99 5.29 0.75 -5.04
N LEU A 100 6.12 1.51 -5.75
CA LEU A 100 6.86 1.01 -6.91
C LEU A 100 7.82 -0.12 -6.54
N LEU A 101 8.52 -0.01 -5.41
CA LEU A 101 9.40 -1.07 -4.91
C LEU A 101 8.59 -2.33 -4.54
N GLN A 102 7.40 -2.20 -3.95
CA GLN A 102 6.53 -3.34 -3.69
C GLN A 102 6.08 -4.04 -4.97
N GLU A 103 5.72 -3.30 -6.01
CA GLU A 103 5.38 -3.88 -7.33
C GLU A 103 6.55 -4.65 -7.95
N LEU A 104 7.79 -4.26 -7.61
CA LEU A 104 9.01 -4.96 -8.02
C LEU A 104 9.37 -6.16 -7.15
N GLY A 105 8.64 -6.40 -6.05
CA GLY A 105 8.96 -7.43 -5.05
C GLY A 105 10.10 -7.04 -4.09
N GLU A 106 10.56 -5.78 -4.14
CA GLU A 106 11.63 -5.22 -3.33
C GLU A 106 11.09 -4.79 -1.95
N HIS A 107 10.68 -5.77 -1.13
CA HIS A 107 9.93 -5.52 0.12
C HIS A 107 10.74 -4.81 1.23
N GLU A 108 12.04 -5.08 1.34
CA GLU A 108 12.92 -4.46 2.33
C GLU A 108 13.07 -2.94 2.11
N PRO A 109 13.50 -2.47 0.91
CA PRO A 109 13.63 -1.03 0.67
C PRO A 109 12.27 -0.33 0.64
N ALA A 110 11.20 -1.01 0.19
CA ALA A 110 9.85 -0.46 0.29
C ALA A 110 9.45 -0.17 1.74
N ARG A 111 9.73 -1.11 2.65
CA ARG A 111 9.43 -0.97 4.08
C ARG A 111 10.13 0.23 4.67
N LYS A 112 11.42 0.43 4.33
CA LYS A 112 12.18 1.59 4.80
C LYS A 112 11.46 2.91 4.49
N HIS A 113 10.96 3.08 3.27
CA HIS A 113 10.22 4.29 2.89
C HIS A 113 8.89 4.45 3.62
N TYR A 114 8.17 3.35 3.91
CA TYR A 114 6.97 3.44 4.75
C TYR A 114 7.31 3.84 6.18
N LEU A 115 8.40 3.31 6.75
CA LEU A 115 8.85 3.69 8.09
C LEU A 115 9.26 5.17 8.14
N GLU A 116 9.93 5.69 7.10
CA GLU A 116 10.26 7.12 6.97
C GLU A 116 9.00 8.01 7.00
N ILE A 117 7.88 7.56 6.42
CA ILE A 117 6.59 8.26 6.51
C ILE A 117 6.06 8.20 7.94
N LEU A 118 6.07 7.02 8.57
CA LEU A 118 5.53 6.80 9.92
C LEU A 118 6.32 7.52 11.02
N GLU A 119 7.61 7.79 10.81
CA GLU A 119 8.42 8.64 11.70
C GLU A 119 7.87 10.08 11.77
N GLN A 120 7.32 10.59 10.66
CA GLN A 120 6.75 11.94 10.57
C GLN A 120 5.25 11.95 10.88
N LEU A 121 4.53 10.94 10.39
CA LEU A 121 3.07 10.80 10.41
C LEU A 121 2.69 9.38 10.86
N PRO A 122 2.74 9.06 12.16
CA PRO A 122 2.49 7.71 12.67
C PRO A 122 1.01 7.28 12.65
N ASP A 123 0.10 8.21 12.34
CA ASP A 123 -1.33 7.92 12.09
C ASP A 123 -1.62 7.73 10.60
N ASP A 124 -0.60 7.72 9.73
CA ASP A 124 -0.74 7.47 8.30
C ASP A 124 -1.07 6.00 8.04
N TRP A 125 -2.37 5.72 7.95
CA TRP A 125 -2.89 4.36 7.81
C TRP A 125 -2.38 3.65 6.55
N ASP A 126 -2.24 4.39 5.45
CA ASP A 126 -1.73 3.83 4.19
C ASP A 126 -0.28 3.37 4.34
N ALA A 127 0.57 4.15 5.03
CA ALA A 127 1.94 3.74 5.33
C ALA A 127 2.03 2.57 6.31
N VAL A 128 1.13 2.50 7.31
CA VAL A 128 1.02 1.33 8.21
C VAL A 128 0.66 0.08 7.41
N CYS A 129 -0.39 0.13 6.59
CA CYS A 129 -0.81 -1.00 5.76
C CYS A 129 0.30 -1.42 4.79
N GLY A 130 0.93 -0.45 4.11
CA GLY A 130 2.04 -0.70 3.19
C GLY A 130 3.22 -1.38 3.88
N ALA A 131 3.65 -0.90 5.06
CA ALA A 131 4.69 -1.55 5.84
C ALA A 131 4.31 -2.99 6.23
N LEU A 132 3.08 -3.21 6.70
CA LEU A 132 2.59 -4.55 7.02
C LEU A 132 2.53 -5.46 5.78
N ASP A 133 2.18 -4.93 4.61
CA ASP A 133 2.15 -5.67 3.34
C ASP A 133 3.56 -6.11 2.91
N THR A 134 4.59 -5.33 3.20
CA THR A 134 5.99 -5.77 2.96
C THR A 134 6.43 -6.92 3.87
N LEU A 135 5.86 -7.02 5.08
CA LEU A 135 6.16 -8.09 6.02
C LEU A 135 5.33 -9.34 5.74
N LEU A 136 4.06 -9.14 5.38
CA LEU A 136 3.07 -10.20 5.19
C LEU A 136 2.40 -10.08 3.81
N PRO A 137 3.14 -10.24 2.70
CA PRO A 137 2.59 -10.08 1.35
C PRO A 137 1.43 -11.04 1.06
N TYR A 138 1.40 -12.21 1.71
CA TYR A 138 0.37 -13.24 1.58
C TYR A 138 -0.87 -13.03 2.48
N SER A 139 -1.00 -11.89 3.15
CA SER A 139 -2.10 -11.62 4.10
C SER A 139 -3.14 -10.62 3.58
N THR A 140 -2.89 -10.07 2.39
CA THR A 140 -3.83 -9.17 1.71
C THR A 140 -4.99 -9.96 1.10
N ALA A 141 -6.10 -9.28 0.83
CA ALA A 141 -7.27 -9.90 0.19
C ALA A 141 -7.00 -10.32 -1.26
N ALA A 142 -5.92 -9.82 -1.86
CA ALA A 142 -5.47 -10.24 -3.18
C ALA A 142 -4.90 -11.68 -3.11
N ASP A 143 -5.12 -12.43 -4.19
CA ASP A 143 -4.44 -13.70 -4.37
C ASP A 143 -2.95 -13.42 -4.59
N PRO A 144 -2.05 -14.17 -3.93
CA PRO A 144 -0.63 -14.05 -4.22
C PRO A 144 -0.40 -14.35 -5.72
N PRO A 145 0.55 -13.68 -6.38
CA PRO A 145 0.82 -13.95 -7.79
C PRO A 145 1.12 -15.44 -7.98
N GLU A 146 0.65 -16.04 -9.08
CA GLU A 146 0.74 -17.50 -9.35
C GLU A 146 2.16 -18.08 -9.23
N THR A 147 3.18 -17.23 -9.32
CA THR A 147 4.60 -17.58 -9.20
C THR A 147 5.14 -17.54 -7.77
N ALA A 148 4.36 -17.10 -6.78
CA ALA A 148 4.83 -16.96 -5.41
C ALA A 148 4.79 -18.32 -4.70
N THR A 149 5.98 -18.82 -4.34
CA THR A 149 6.10 -19.96 -3.44
C THR A 149 5.47 -19.61 -2.10
N ALA A 150 4.51 -20.43 -1.65
CA ALA A 150 3.90 -20.25 -0.34
C ALA A 150 5.00 -20.16 0.75
N PRO A 151 4.93 -19.15 1.63
CA PRO A 151 5.93 -19.00 2.68
C PRO A 151 5.86 -20.20 3.61
N THR A 152 7.03 -20.63 4.08
CA THR A 152 7.12 -21.65 5.12
C THR A 152 6.49 -21.15 6.42
N GLU A 153 6.03 -22.08 7.28
CA GLU A 153 5.46 -21.75 8.59
C GLU A 153 6.44 -20.94 9.46
N ALA A 154 7.75 -21.20 9.32
CA ALA A 154 8.81 -20.46 10.01
C ALA A 154 8.91 -19.01 9.52
N GLU A 155 8.88 -18.77 8.21
CA GLU A 155 8.90 -17.43 7.61
C GLU A 155 7.66 -16.63 8.02
N LEU A 156 6.49 -17.27 8.00
CA LEU A 156 5.26 -16.65 8.46
C LEU A 156 5.32 -16.26 9.93
N THR A 157 5.82 -17.16 10.79
CA THR A 157 5.97 -16.88 12.23
C THR A 157 6.93 -15.72 12.47
N SER A 158 8.04 -15.68 11.72
CA SER A 158 9.00 -14.57 11.79
C SER A 158 8.38 -13.25 11.33
N ALA A 159 7.63 -13.25 10.23
CA ALA A 159 6.94 -12.08 9.71
C ALA A 159 5.86 -11.56 10.67
N LEU A 160 5.12 -12.46 11.31
CA LEU A 160 4.13 -12.09 12.33
C LEU A 160 4.75 -11.47 13.58
N LYS A 161 5.95 -11.94 13.99
CA LYS A 161 6.72 -11.32 15.07
C LYS A 161 7.21 -9.92 14.68
N ALA A 162 7.77 -9.78 13.48
CA ALA A 162 8.20 -8.47 12.97
C ALA A 162 7.02 -7.48 12.86
N ALA A 163 5.82 -7.96 12.52
CA ALA A 163 4.62 -7.15 12.49
C ALA A 163 4.18 -6.70 13.90
N ASP A 164 4.27 -7.58 14.91
CA ASP A 164 4.04 -7.19 16.31
C ASP A 164 5.06 -6.16 16.79
N GLU A 165 6.34 -6.37 16.47
CA GLU A 165 7.42 -5.43 16.82
C GLU A 165 7.18 -4.04 16.21
N LEU A 166 6.73 -3.98 14.96
CA LEU A 166 6.35 -2.73 14.31
C LEU A 166 5.19 -2.03 15.06
N VAL A 167 4.15 -2.77 15.42
CA VAL A 167 3.01 -2.25 16.18
C VAL A 167 3.46 -1.73 17.55
N ASP A 168 4.36 -2.44 18.22
CA ASP A 168 4.90 -2.03 19.51
C ASP A 168 5.79 -0.79 19.41
N GLN A 169 6.58 -0.66 18.34
CA GLN A 169 7.33 0.57 18.04
C GLN A 169 6.40 1.77 17.85
N LEU A 170 5.30 1.61 17.10
CA LEU A 170 4.30 2.67 16.91
C LEU A 170 3.62 3.07 18.22
N LYS A 171 3.28 2.11 19.08
CA LYS A 171 2.71 2.38 20.42
C LYS A 171 3.71 3.05 21.35
N ALA A 172 4.98 2.63 21.33
CA ALA A 172 6.03 3.24 22.13
C ALA A 172 6.27 4.71 21.70
N TRP A 173 6.30 4.97 20.40
CA TRP A 173 6.35 6.32 19.85
C TRP A 173 5.16 7.17 20.32
N GLN A 174 3.95 6.60 20.29
CA GLN A 174 2.73 7.27 20.76
C GLN A 174 2.80 7.59 22.27
N ALA A 175 3.31 6.67 23.09
CA ALA A 175 3.44 6.85 24.53
C ALA A 175 4.43 7.97 24.90
N GLY A 176 5.50 8.13 24.12
CA GLY A 176 6.49 9.21 24.29
C GLY A 176 5.98 10.60 23.91
N ASN A 177 4.87 10.70 23.18
CA ASN A 177 4.36 11.95 22.62
C ASN A 177 3.03 12.38 23.26
N ALA A 178 3.09 13.26 24.26
CA ALA A 178 1.90 13.73 24.99
C ALA A 178 0.83 14.38 24.09
N LYS A 179 1.23 15.06 23.01
CA LYS A 179 0.33 15.68 22.02
C LYS A 179 -0.49 14.65 21.23
N TRP A 180 0.04 13.44 21.07
CA TRP A 180 -0.49 12.40 20.18
C TRP A 180 -0.92 11.15 20.95
N LYS A 181 -1.18 11.28 22.25
CA LYS A 181 -1.47 10.15 23.15
C LYS A 181 -2.69 9.31 22.76
N ARG A 182 -3.58 9.81 21.90
CA ARG A 182 -4.82 9.13 21.46
C ARG A 182 -4.92 8.96 19.93
N LEU A 183 -3.80 8.68 19.26
CA LEU A 183 -3.83 8.26 17.85
C LEU A 183 -4.50 6.90 17.70
N ARG A 184 -5.14 6.71 16.55
CA ARG A 184 -5.92 5.50 16.25
C ARG A 184 -5.08 4.47 15.52
N GLY A 185 -4.22 4.92 14.61
CA GLY A 185 -3.35 4.13 13.76
C GLY A 185 -2.62 3.02 14.50
N PRO A 186 -1.87 3.29 15.58
CA PRO A 186 -1.15 2.25 16.31
C PRO A 186 -2.06 1.18 16.96
N SER A 187 -3.27 1.58 17.37
CA SER A 187 -4.25 0.66 17.97
C SER A 187 -4.98 -0.16 16.90
N LEU A 188 -5.29 0.46 15.75
CA LEU A 188 -5.85 -0.21 14.57
C LEU A 188 -4.84 -1.17 13.93
N ALA A 189 -3.54 -0.84 13.95
CA ALA A 189 -2.49 -1.69 13.43
C ALA A 189 -2.45 -3.05 14.15
N ALA A 190 -2.69 -3.07 15.46
CA ALA A 190 -2.81 -4.30 16.23
C ALA A 190 -4.02 -5.16 15.78
N VAL A 191 -5.14 -4.52 15.46
CA VAL A 191 -6.34 -5.20 14.93
C VAL A 191 -6.04 -5.76 13.54
N GLU A 192 -5.36 -5.00 12.68
CA GLU A 192 -5.00 -5.44 11.33
C GLU A 192 -4.03 -6.63 11.35
N VAL A 193 -3.02 -6.63 12.23
CA VAL A 193 -2.14 -7.79 12.41
C VAL A 193 -2.94 -9.02 12.87
N ALA A 194 -3.88 -8.85 13.81
CA ALA A 194 -4.75 -9.94 14.24
C ALA A 194 -5.67 -10.45 13.11
N MET A 195 -6.16 -9.57 12.24
CA MET A 195 -6.95 -9.93 11.07
C MET A 195 -6.12 -10.72 10.05
N ARG A 196 -4.87 -10.30 9.81
CA ARG A 196 -3.93 -11.00 8.93
C ARG A 196 -3.60 -12.40 9.44
N ARG A 197 -3.43 -12.58 10.75
CA ARG A 197 -3.28 -13.90 11.38
C ARG A 197 -4.45 -14.82 11.09
N LEU A 198 -5.67 -14.29 11.20
CA LEU A 198 -6.88 -15.05 10.91
C LEU A 198 -6.96 -15.47 9.43
N ARG A 199 -6.65 -14.55 8.50
CA ARG A 199 -6.62 -14.85 7.06
C ARG A 199 -5.60 -15.93 6.72
N VAL A 200 -4.42 -15.87 7.31
CA VAL A 200 -3.38 -16.87 7.05
C VAL A 200 -3.77 -18.23 7.63
N ALA A 201 -4.31 -18.27 8.86
CA ALA A 201 -4.82 -19.50 9.45
C ALA A 201 -5.95 -20.13 8.60
N ALA A 202 -6.86 -19.32 8.06
CA ALA A 202 -7.92 -19.79 7.16
C ALA A 202 -7.37 -20.36 5.84
N ARG A 203 -6.32 -19.74 5.27
CA ARG A 203 -5.66 -20.25 4.05
C ARG A 203 -4.96 -21.60 4.30
N GLY A 204 -4.32 -21.78 5.47
CA GLY A 204 -3.70 -23.05 5.87
C GLY A 204 -4.69 -24.18 6.17
N ALA A 205 -5.94 -23.86 6.54
CA ALA A 205 -6.99 -24.84 6.81
C ALA A 205 -7.70 -25.38 5.55
N SER A 206 -7.34 -24.90 4.35
CA SER A 206 -8.00 -25.28 3.09
C SER A 206 -7.53 -26.61 2.48
N VAL A 207 -6.55 -27.29 3.08
CA VAL A 207 -6.21 -28.69 2.74
C VAL A 207 -7.09 -29.59 3.60
N PRO A 208 -8.14 -30.23 3.05
CA PRO A 208 -8.92 -31.19 3.84
C PRO A 208 -8.00 -32.38 4.19
N PRO A 209 -7.97 -32.81 5.46
CA PRO A 209 -7.43 -34.12 5.77
C PRO A 209 -8.26 -35.16 5.00
N ALA A 210 -7.59 -35.96 4.18
CA ALA A 210 -8.14 -37.26 3.83
C ALA A 210 -8.27 -38.03 5.13
N ASP A 211 -9.49 -38.52 5.36
CA ASP A 211 -9.93 -39.31 6.50
C ASP A 211 -10.34 -38.50 7.73
N GLY A 212 -11.64 -38.65 8.03
CA GLY A 212 -12.34 -37.92 9.05
C GLY A 212 -11.92 -38.34 10.44
N ASP A 213 -11.58 -37.34 11.25
CA ASP A 213 -11.91 -37.31 12.66
C ASP A 213 -12.21 -35.87 13.03
N ALA A 214 -13.45 -35.63 13.45
CA ALA A 214 -13.89 -34.35 13.97
C ALA A 214 -13.24 -34.14 15.34
N VAL A 215 -12.23 -33.26 15.41
CA VAL A 215 -11.69 -32.81 16.70
C VAL A 215 -12.43 -31.54 17.11
N GLU A 216 -13.53 -31.73 17.83
CA GLU A 216 -14.07 -30.72 18.75
C GLU A 216 -13.06 -30.51 19.89
N GLY A 217 -12.33 -29.39 19.90
CA GLY A 217 -11.40 -29.15 21.01
C GLY A 217 -10.37 -28.00 20.93
N ALA A 218 -10.55 -26.95 20.12
CA ALA A 218 -9.59 -25.83 20.06
C ALA A 218 -10.25 -24.47 20.40
N ALA A 219 -10.90 -24.37 21.56
CA ALA A 219 -11.56 -23.14 22.02
C ALA A 219 -10.88 -22.58 23.29
N ALA A 220 -9.74 -21.89 23.14
CA ALA A 220 -9.24 -20.93 24.15
C ALA A 220 -8.19 -19.94 23.61
N SER A 221 -7.44 -20.29 22.54
CA SER A 221 -6.31 -19.48 22.02
C SER A 221 -6.28 -19.39 20.49
N GLY A 222 -7.44 -19.45 19.84
CA GLY A 222 -7.54 -19.37 18.38
C GLY A 222 -7.33 -17.95 17.82
N PRO A 223 -6.98 -17.81 16.53
CA PRO A 223 -6.80 -16.50 15.86
C PRO A 223 -8.07 -15.63 15.93
N VAL A 224 -9.26 -16.24 15.99
CA VAL A 224 -10.55 -15.55 16.20
C VAL A 224 -10.62 -14.87 17.58
N VAL A 225 -10.14 -15.55 18.63
CA VAL A 225 -10.08 -15.01 20.00
C VAL A 225 -9.06 -13.87 20.07
N GLY A 226 -7.92 -14.01 19.38
CA GLY A 226 -6.92 -12.96 19.24
C GLY A 226 -7.48 -11.68 18.59
N LEU A 227 -8.23 -11.82 17.49
CA LEU A 227 -8.90 -10.69 16.84
C LEU A 227 -9.94 -10.04 17.75
N ALA A 228 -10.80 -10.83 18.40
CA ALA A 228 -11.81 -10.31 19.32
C ALA A 228 -11.16 -9.51 20.48
N SER A 229 -10.06 -10.02 21.04
CA SER A 229 -9.29 -9.33 22.08
C SER A 229 -8.70 -8.00 21.60
N ALA A 230 -8.13 -7.97 20.39
CA ALA A 230 -7.58 -6.75 19.79
C ALA A 230 -8.67 -5.69 19.57
N VAL A 231 -9.83 -6.10 19.02
CA VAL A 231 -10.98 -5.22 18.81
C VAL A 231 -11.53 -4.68 20.13
N LEU A 232 -11.67 -5.53 21.16
CA LEU A 232 -12.13 -5.09 22.48
C LEU A 232 -11.14 -4.12 23.14
N THR A 233 -9.84 -4.33 22.94
CA THR A 233 -8.80 -3.42 23.45
C THR A 233 -8.90 -2.06 22.76
N TYR A 234 -9.04 -2.05 21.43
CA TYR A 234 -9.27 -0.83 20.66
C TYR A 234 -10.53 -0.09 21.14
N TRP A 235 -11.66 -0.81 21.27
CA TRP A 235 -12.92 -0.23 21.75
C TRP A 235 -12.80 0.34 23.17
N LYS A 236 -12.10 -0.33 24.09
CA LYS A 236 -11.88 0.21 25.45
C LYS A 236 -11.12 1.54 25.43
N GLN A 237 -10.18 1.71 24.50
CA GLN A 237 -9.37 2.92 24.39
C GLN A 237 -10.10 4.05 23.68
N LEU A 238 -10.84 3.74 22.60
CA LEU A 238 -11.36 4.72 21.65
C LEU A 238 -12.88 4.68 21.47
N GLY A 239 -13.60 3.81 22.18
CA GLY A 239 -15.05 3.60 22.07
C GLY A 239 -15.91 4.80 22.44
N HIS A 240 -15.35 5.77 23.16
CA HIS A 240 -16.00 7.06 23.46
C HIS A 240 -15.96 8.04 22.28
N THR A 241 -15.21 7.73 21.21
CA THR A 241 -15.10 8.59 20.03
C THR A 241 -16.19 8.23 19.02
N ALA A 242 -16.75 9.25 18.35
CA ALA A 242 -17.81 9.05 17.36
C ALA A 242 -17.36 8.20 16.15
N SER A 243 -16.06 8.16 15.89
CA SER A 243 -15.46 7.42 14.78
C SER A 243 -15.03 5.99 15.13
N CYS A 244 -15.40 5.48 16.31
CA CYS A 244 -15.10 4.09 16.69
C CYS A 244 -15.93 3.06 15.92
N ALA A 245 -17.12 3.45 15.42
CA ALA A 245 -18.07 2.57 14.76
C ALA A 245 -18.31 2.91 13.27
N ALA A 246 -17.57 3.89 12.73
CA ALA A 246 -17.71 4.37 11.36
C ALA A 246 -16.84 3.58 10.38
#